data_AF-A0A154R3X5-F1
#
_entry.id   AF-A0A154R3X5-F1
#
_cell.length_a   1.000
_cell.length_b   1.000
_cell.length_c   1.000
_cell.angle_alpha   90.00
_cell.angle_beta   90.00
_cell.angle_gamma   90.00
#
_symmetry.space_group_name_H-M   'P 1'
#
loop_
_entity.id
_entity.type
_entity.pdbx_description
1 polymer ?
#
loop_
_entity_poly.entity_id
_entity_poly.type
_entity_poly.pdbx_seq_one_letter_code
_entity_poly.pdbx_strand_id
1 'polypeptide(L)'
;MALCLIENGAAPHDWQASSYTTPEALLDSLVAVVPEYAWTAIDGRCVLHPRQDIWRAPLSGEAFRGPRLQTAQAYVEFLRGNAPEMADLVPPLLKGDPAAALYTATVSIRANCSALQGLVDLLGPDPSMVFAIERQDANRRVLFFERVDMGRGHHEHE
;
A
#
# COMPACT_ATOMS: atom_id res chain seq x y z
N MET A 1 -2.29 14.14 -3.03
CA MET A 1 -2.10 12.79 -3.63
C MET A 1 -1.40 11.93 -2.58
N ALA A 2 -1.86 10.70 -2.38
CA ALA A 2 -1.44 9.87 -1.26
C ALA A 2 -0.45 8.77 -1.73
N LEU A 3 0.66 8.58 -1.02
CA LEU A 3 1.72 7.63 -1.39
C LEU A 3 1.50 6.30 -0.65
N CYS A 4 1.62 5.17 -1.37
CA CYS A 4 1.64 3.84 -0.76
C CYS A 4 3.07 3.30 -0.78
N LEU A 5 3.46 2.62 0.30
CA LEU A 5 4.84 2.21 0.55
C LEU A 5 4.91 0.72 0.92
N ILE A 6 5.92 0.03 0.43
CA ILE A 6 6.29 -1.30 0.92
C ILE A 6 7.76 -1.23 1.30
N GLU A 7 8.10 -1.42 2.57
CA GLU A 7 9.48 -1.41 3.06
C GLU A 7 10.01 -2.83 3.24
N ASN A 8 11.14 -3.15 2.59
CA ASN A 8 11.82 -4.44 2.74
C ASN A 8 13.09 -4.37 3.62
N GLY A 9 13.54 -3.17 4.03
CA GLY A 9 14.75 -2.93 4.83
C GLY A 9 14.76 -1.54 5.49
N ALA A 10 15.82 -1.23 6.25
CA ALA A 10 15.99 0.06 6.92
C ALA A 10 16.29 1.17 5.90
N ALA A 11 15.26 1.86 5.42
CA ALA A 11 15.45 3.05 4.60
C ALA A 11 15.96 4.20 5.49
N PRO A 12 17.00 4.94 5.09
CA PRO A 12 17.48 6.10 5.84
C PRO A 12 16.37 7.16 5.91
N HIS A 13 16.07 7.63 7.12
CA HIS A 13 15.00 8.59 7.42
C HIS A 13 15.30 10.05 7.02
N ASP A 14 16.43 10.31 6.38
CA ASP A 14 16.82 11.66 5.94
C ASP A 14 16.46 11.87 4.45
N TRP A 15 15.19 12.18 4.19
CA TRP A 15 14.77 12.69 2.88
C TRP A 15 13.97 13.99 3.05
N GLN A 16 14.42 15.08 2.42
CA GLN A 16 13.71 16.35 2.41
C GLN A 16 12.76 16.42 1.21
N ALA A 17 11.45 16.43 1.48
CA ALA A 17 10.38 16.53 0.49
C ALA A 17 10.30 17.91 -0.23
N SER A 18 11.10 18.88 0.20
CA SER A 18 10.89 20.32 -0.01
C SER A 18 11.07 20.85 -1.45
N SER A 19 11.48 20.00 -2.40
CA SER A 19 12.01 20.47 -3.69
C SER A 19 11.31 19.89 -4.92
N TYR A 20 10.28 19.05 -4.77
CA TYR A 20 9.69 18.32 -5.89
C TYR A 20 8.29 18.81 -6.25
N THR A 21 8.11 19.16 -7.53
CA THR A 21 6.88 19.76 -8.07
C THR A 21 5.74 18.75 -8.24
N THR A 22 6.06 17.46 -8.36
CA THR A 22 5.07 16.36 -8.43
C THR A 22 5.53 15.16 -7.61
N PRO A 23 4.60 14.30 -7.14
CA PRO A 23 4.95 13.08 -6.42
C PRO A 23 5.77 12.09 -7.25
N GLU A 24 5.58 12.04 -8.57
CA GLU A 24 6.36 11.22 -9.48
C GLU A 24 7.82 11.65 -9.50
N ALA A 25 8.09 12.96 -9.58
CA ALA A 25 9.45 13.50 -9.54
C ALA A 25 10.14 13.19 -8.20
N LEU A 26 9.40 13.24 -7.09
CA LEU A 26 9.89 12.81 -5.78
C LEU A 26 10.25 11.31 -5.81
N LEU A 27 9.39 10.46 -6.35
CA LEU A 27 9.63 9.02 -6.41
C LEU A 27 10.78 8.65 -7.35
N ASP A 28 10.92 9.34 -8.47
CA ASP A 28 12.06 9.20 -9.37
C ASP A 28 13.37 9.54 -8.66
N SER A 29 13.38 10.62 -7.86
CA SER A 29 14.57 10.99 -7.07
C SER A 29 14.90 9.94 -6.00
N LEU A 30 13.88 9.38 -5.34
CA LEU A 30 14.07 8.36 -4.32
C LEU A 30 14.62 7.07 -4.93
N VAL A 31 14.06 6.62 -6.05
CA VAL A 31 14.52 5.41 -6.76
C VAL A 31 15.93 5.59 -7.34
N ALA A 32 16.32 6.81 -7.69
CA ALA A 32 17.69 7.11 -8.11
C ALA A 32 18.70 6.95 -6.96
N VAL A 33 18.31 7.24 -5.72
CA VAL A 33 19.15 7.10 -4.52
C VAL A 33 19.09 5.67 -3.95
N VAL A 34 17.92 5.03 -4.00
CA VAL A 34 17.69 3.68 -3.46
C VAL A 34 17.23 2.75 -4.60
N PRO A 35 18.16 2.22 -5.40
CA PRO A 35 17.84 1.47 -6.61
C PRO A 35 17.17 0.11 -6.32
N GLU A 36 17.09 -0.31 -5.06
CA GLU A 36 16.36 -1.51 -4.63
C GLU A 36 14.83 -1.37 -4.79
N TYR A 37 14.35 -0.13 -4.89
CA TYR A 37 12.95 0.21 -5.09
C TYR A 37 12.66 0.61 -6.54
N ALA A 38 11.39 0.51 -6.89
CA ALA A 38 10.77 1.11 -8.06
C ALA A 38 9.41 1.67 -7.66
N TRP A 39 8.85 2.55 -8.49
CA TRP A 39 7.48 3.01 -8.29
C TRP A 39 6.64 2.73 -9.54
N THR A 40 5.34 2.51 -9.33
CA THR A 40 4.37 2.29 -10.40
C THR A 40 3.10 3.09 -10.12
N ALA A 41 2.50 3.67 -11.16
CA ALA A 41 1.16 4.26 -11.07
C ALA A 41 0.08 3.19 -11.31
N ILE A 42 -0.83 3.02 -10.36
CA ILE A 42 -1.95 2.07 -10.42
C ILE A 42 -3.22 2.81 -10.03
N ASP A 43 -4.17 2.90 -10.97
CA ASP A 43 -5.49 3.53 -10.77
C ASP A 43 -5.42 4.93 -10.12
N GLY A 44 -4.50 5.77 -10.60
CA GLY A 44 -4.29 7.13 -10.10
C GLY A 44 -3.55 7.21 -8.76
N ARG A 45 -2.98 6.11 -8.28
CA ARG A 45 -2.15 6.06 -7.07
C ARG A 45 -0.71 5.75 -7.44
N CYS A 46 0.23 6.44 -6.79
CA CYS A 46 1.64 6.08 -6.87
C CYS A 46 1.99 5.10 -5.76
N VAL A 47 2.59 3.97 -6.14
CA VAL A 47 3.00 2.92 -5.20
C VAL A 47 4.50 2.75 -5.31
N LEU A 48 5.22 3.03 -4.22
CA LEU A 48 6.64 2.70 -4.09
C LEU A 48 6.76 1.27 -3.56
N HIS A 49 7.52 0.44 -4.27
CA HIS A 49 7.62 -0.97 -3.96
C HIS A 49 9.02 -1.54 -4.25
N PRO A 50 9.41 -2.63 -3.57
CA PRO A 50 10.65 -3.33 -3.86
C PRO A 50 10.69 -3.83 -5.32
N ARG A 51 11.87 -3.87 -5.95
CA ARG A 51 12.01 -4.25 -7.36
C ARG A 51 11.68 -5.71 -7.68
N GLN A 52 11.59 -6.57 -6.66
CA GLN A 52 11.27 -7.98 -6.79
C GLN A 52 10.01 -8.18 -7.64
N ASP A 53 10.09 -9.07 -8.63
CA ASP A 53 9.01 -9.25 -9.60
C ASP A 53 7.71 -9.75 -8.99
N ILE A 54 7.77 -10.40 -7.83
CA ILE A 54 6.58 -10.92 -7.14
C ILE A 54 5.50 -9.86 -6.88
N TRP A 55 5.89 -8.60 -6.73
CA TRP A 55 4.95 -7.49 -6.54
C TRP A 55 4.15 -7.16 -7.81
N ARG A 56 4.75 -7.35 -8.98
CA ARG A 56 4.19 -7.00 -10.30
C ARG A 56 3.71 -8.20 -11.10
N ALA A 57 4.18 -9.40 -10.76
CA ALA A 57 3.83 -10.63 -11.45
C ALA A 57 2.31 -10.85 -11.41
N PRO A 58 1.70 -11.29 -12.54
CA PRO A 58 0.28 -11.62 -12.55
C PRO A 58 0.03 -12.84 -11.67
N LEU A 59 -0.95 -12.73 -10.77
CA LEU A 59 -1.42 -13.84 -9.95
C LEU A 59 -2.77 -14.29 -10.46
N SER A 60 -2.91 -15.57 -10.78
CA SER A 60 -4.21 -16.17 -11.11
C SER A 60 -5.00 -16.39 -9.84
N GLY A 61 -6.22 -15.86 -9.76
CA GLY A 61 -7.02 -15.93 -8.54
C GLY A 61 -8.43 -15.40 -8.73
N GLU A 62 -9.28 -15.69 -7.75
CA GLU A 62 -10.66 -15.22 -7.72
C GLU A 62 -10.73 -13.75 -7.28
N ALA A 63 -11.86 -13.11 -7.58
CA ALA A 63 -12.14 -11.78 -7.05
C ALA A 63 -12.54 -11.86 -5.57
N PHE A 64 -12.09 -10.87 -4.79
CA PHE A 64 -12.48 -10.76 -3.37
C PHE A 64 -13.42 -9.57 -3.21
N ARG A 65 -14.41 -9.69 -2.32
CA ARG A 65 -15.29 -8.58 -1.97
C ARG A 65 -15.80 -8.70 -0.55
N GLY A 66 -15.80 -7.61 0.18
CA GLY A 66 -16.26 -7.58 1.57
C GLY A 66 -15.74 -6.35 2.31
N PRO A 67 -15.95 -6.28 3.64
CA PRO A 67 -15.38 -5.21 4.44
C PRO A 67 -13.84 -5.32 4.45
N ARG A 68 -13.17 -4.15 4.41
CA ARG A 68 -11.73 -4.04 4.12
C ARG A 68 -10.86 -4.95 4.97
N LEU A 69 -11.11 -5.06 6.26
CA LEU A 69 -10.29 -5.90 7.14
C LEU A 69 -10.37 -7.38 6.75
N GLN A 70 -11.58 -7.92 6.57
CA GLN A 70 -11.76 -9.32 6.20
C GLN A 70 -11.23 -9.60 4.79
N THR A 71 -11.45 -8.67 3.85
CA THR A 71 -10.92 -8.79 2.50
C THR A 71 -9.39 -8.75 2.48
N ALA A 72 -8.77 -7.88 3.28
CA ALA A 72 -7.32 -7.81 3.40
C ALA A 72 -6.73 -9.06 4.07
N GLN A 73 -7.39 -9.61 5.09
CA GLN A 73 -6.99 -10.89 5.69
C GLN A 73 -7.01 -12.02 4.68
N ALA A 74 -8.13 -12.18 3.96
CA ALA A 74 -8.25 -13.22 2.92
C ALA A 74 -7.23 -13.03 1.80
N TYR A 75 -6.98 -11.79 1.38
CA TYR A 75 -6.03 -11.50 0.32
C TYR A 75 -4.57 -11.76 0.74
N VAL A 76 -4.19 -11.40 1.97
CA VAL A 76 -2.84 -11.71 2.47
C VAL A 76 -2.64 -13.23 2.55
N GLU A 77 -3.61 -14.00 3.03
CA GLU A 77 -3.52 -15.46 3.03
C GLU A 77 -3.42 -16.04 1.61
N PHE A 78 -4.15 -15.45 0.65
CA PHE A 78 -3.98 -15.78 -0.76
C PHE A 78 -2.54 -15.51 -1.25
N LEU A 79 -1.97 -14.34 -0.95
CA LEU A 79 -0.59 -14.01 -1.35
C LEU A 79 0.42 -15.01 -0.76
N ARG A 80 0.28 -15.34 0.53
CA ARG A 80 1.14 -16.32 1.23
C ARG A 80 1.05 -17.71 0.61
N GLY A 81 -0.14 -18.11 0.16
CA GLY A 81 -0.36 -19.41 -0.49
C GLY A 81 0.17 -19.49 -1.91
N ASN A 82 0.32 -18.35 -2.60
CA ASN A 82 0.75 -18.30 -4.00
C ASN A 82 2.22 -17.92 -4.19
N ALA A 83 2.88 -17.38 -3.16
CA ALA A 83 4.23 -16.87 -3.25
C ALA A 83 5.02 -17.16 -1.96
N PRO A 84 6.04 -18.04 -1.99
CA PRO A 84 6.90 -18.30 -0.83
C PRO A 84 7.55 -17.02 -0.27
N GLU A 85 7.87 -16.05 -1.12
CA GLU A 85 8.45 -14.76 -0.76
C GLU A 85 7.48 -13.86 0.03
N MET A 86 6.20 -14.22 0.11
CA MET A 86 5.18 -13.54 0.90
C MET A 86 4.88 -14.24 2.21
N ALA A 87 5.54 -15.36 2.55
CA ALA A 87 5.20 -16.17 3.73
C ALA A 87 5.22 -15.40 5.06
N ASP A 88 6.07 -14.37 5.15
CA ASP A 88 6.25 -13.46 6.28
C ASP A 88 5.31 -12.23 6.25
N LEU A 89 4.48 -12.08 5.21
CA LEU A 89 3.47 -11.03 5.15
C LEU A 89 2.32 -11.37 6.11
N VAL A 90 1.97 -10.43 6.98
CA VAL A 90 0.95 -10.56 8.00
C VAL A 90 -0.24 -9.66 7.66
N PRO A 91 -1.47 -10.14 7.85
CA PRO A 91 -2.67 -9.32 7.66
C PRO A 91 -2.67 -8.03 8.49
N PRO A 92 -3.56 -7.08 8.15
CA PRO A 92 -3.64 -5.83 8.90
C PRO A 92 -3.91 -6.00 10.38
N LEU A 93 -3.12 -5.31 11.18
CA LEU A 93 -3.38 -5.16 12.61
C LEU A 93 -4.48 -4.12 12.82
N LEU A 94 -5.41 -4.44 13.71
CA LEU A 94 -6.40 -3.48 14.19
C LEU A 94 -5.71 -2.45 15.09
N LYS A 95 -5.82 -1.18 14.71
CA LYS A 95 -5.34 -0.03 15.46
C LYS A 95 -6.50 0.95 15.64
N GLY A 96 -6.90 1.19 16.89
CA GLY A 96 -8.05 2.05 17.20
C GLY A 96 -9.39 1.31 17.12
N ASP A 97 -10.42 1.98 16.60
CA ASP A 97 -11.80 1.48 16.60
C ASP A 97 -12.04 0.48 15.46
N PRO A 98 -12.36 -0.80 15.74
CA PRO A 98 -12.65 -1.80 14.72
C PRO A 98 -13.92 -1.50 13.91
N ALA A 99 -14.83 -0.65 14.41
CA ALA A 99 -16.01 -0.23 13.66
C ALA A 99 -15.73 0.87 12.64
N ALA A 100 -14.55 1.50 12.69
CA ALA A 100 -14.19 2.61 11.81
C ALA A 100 -14.27 2.21 10.33
N ALA A 101 -14.67 3.16 9.47
CA ALA A 101 -14.74 2.97 8.02
C ALA A 101 -13.39 2.54 7.40
N LEU A 102 -12.28 2.78 8.11
CA LEU A 102 -10.95 2.27 7.77
C LEU A 102 -10.95 0.72 7.66
N TYR A 103 -11.74 0.03 8.47
CA TYR A 103 -11.81 -1.43 8.50
C TYR A 103 -13.10 -2.00 7.90
N THR A 104 -14.20 -1.26 7.98
CA THR A 104 -15.54 -1.75 7.65
C THR A 104 -16.05 -1.36 6.27
N ALA A 105 -15.41 -0.41 5.57
CA ALA A 105 -15.82 -0.06 4.22
C ALA A 105 -15.71 -1.27 3.28
N THR A 106 -16.73 -1.45 2.43
CA THR A 106 -16.71 -2.54 1.45
C THR A 106 -15.74 -2.20 0.32
N VAL A 107 -14.82 -3.12 0.03
CA VAL A 107 -13.82 -3.01 -1.04
C VAL A 107 -13.91 -4.23 -1.96
N SER A 108 -13.25 -4.16 -3.11
CA SER A 108 -13.28 -5.24 -4.10
C SER A 108 -11.92 -5.37 -4.76
N ILE A 109 -11.36 -6.58 -4.73
CA ILE A 109 -10.13 -6.94 -5.42
C ILE A 109 -10.50 -7.66 -6.72
N ARG A 110 -9.96 -7.19 -7.84
CA ARG A 110 -10.20 -7.79 -9.14
C ARG A 110 -9.56 -9.19 -9.24
N ALA A 111 -10.19 -10.08 -9.99
CA ALA A 111 -9.59 -11.37 -10.34
C ALA A 111 -8.34 -11.15 -11.23
N ASN A 112 -7.41 -12.10 -11.18
CA ASN A 112 -6.22 -12.12 -12.04
C ASN A 112 -5.39 -10.82 -12.01
N CYS A 113 -5.03 -10.35 -10.82
CA CYS A 113 -4.24 -9.13 -10.61
C CYS A 113 -2.83 -9.41 -10.10
N SER A 114 -1.95 -8.43 -10.17
CA SER A 114 -0.68 -8.48 -9.43
C SER A 114 -0.90 -8.20 -7.94
N ALA A 115 0.09 -8.55 -7.10
CA ALA A 115 0.05 -8.23 -5.67
C ALA A 115 -0.16 -6.72 -5.41
N LEU A 116 0.52 -5.85 -6.17
CA LEU A 116 0.36 -4.40 -6.04
C LEU A 116 -1.05 -3.93 -6.42
N GLN A 117 -1.62 -4.48 -7.50
CA GLN A 117 -2.96 -4.13 -7.93
C GLN A 117 -4.00 -4.52 -6.86
N GLY A 118 -3.90 -5.71 -6.28
CA GLY A 118 -4.83 -6.12 -5.23
C GLY A 118 -4.66 -5.34 -3.93
N LEU A 119 -3.43 -4.93 -3.57
CA LEU A 119 -3.19 -4.01 -2.45
C LEU A 119 -3.81 -2.62 -2.69
N VAL A 120 -3.73 -2.11 -3.91
CA VAL A 120 -4.40 -0.85 -4.28
C VAL A 120 -5.92 -0.98 -4.25
N ASP A 121 -6.45 -2.09 -4.74
CA ASP A 121 -7.89 -2.40 -4.70
C ASP A 121 -8.46 -2.40 -3.27
N LEU A 122 -7.66 -2.83 -2.28
CA LEU A 122 -8.03 -2.79 -0.86
C LEU A 122 -8.25 -1.37 -0.33
N LEU A 123 -7.72 -0.33 -0.97
CA LEU A 123 -7.96 1.05 -0.55
C LEU A 123 -9.39 1.49 -0.89
N GLY A 124 -9.98 0.90 -1.92
CA GLY A 124 -11.27 1.30 -2.45
C GLY A 124 -11.23 2.71 -3.08
N PRO A 125 -12.41 3.33 -3.26
CA PRO A 125 -12.52 4.59 -4.00
C PRO A 125 -12.05 5.82 -3.21
N ASP A 126 -11.79 5.70 -1.91
CA ASP A 126 -11.42 6.82 -1.05
C ASP A 126 -9.97 7.27 -1.36
N PRO A 127 -9.75 8.45 -1.95
CA PRO A 127 -8.42 8.88 -2.38
C PRO A 127 -7.49 9.20 -1.20
N SER A 128 -8.02 9.43 0.01
CA SER A 128 -7.20 9.70 1.21
C SER A 128 -6.64 8.43 1.84
N MET A 129 -7.08 7.25 1.40
CA MET A 129 -6.60 5.96 1.91
C MET A 129 -5.23 5.64 1.32
N VAL A 130 -4.33 5.14 2.16
CA VAL A 130 -3.04 4.56 1.77
C VAL A 130 -2.84 3.24 2.47
N PHE A 131 -1.87 2.47 1.97
CA PHE A 131 -1.33 1.34 2.70
C PHE A 131 0.19 1.49 2.87
N ALA A 132 0.68 0.89 3.95
CA ALA A 132 2.09 0.64 4.16
C ALA A 132 2.30 -0.86 4.42
N ILE A 133 3.37 -1.45 3.93
CA ILE A 133 3.85 -2.76 4.39
C ILE A 133 5.18 -2.53 5.07
N GLU A 134 5.23 -2.71 6.39
CA GLU A 134 6.41 -2.39 7.19
C GLU A 134 7.03 -3.66 7.77
N ARG A 135 8.35 -3.74 7.76
CA ARG A 135 9.08 -4.81 8.44
C ARG A 135 9.11 -4.53 9.94
N GLN A 136 8.39 -5.34 10.72
CA GLN A 136 8.37 -5.24 12.18
C GLN A 136 9.56 -5.99 12.82
N ASP A 137 10.00 -7.08 12.19
CA ASP A 137 11.21 -7.81 12.55
C ASP A 137 11.70 -8.66 11.36
N ALA A 138 12.73 -9.49 11.58
CA ALA A 138 13.32 -10.32 10.54
C ALA A 138 12.29 -11.25 9.84
N ASN A 139 11.21 -11.62 10.53
CA ASN A 139 10.28 -12.66 10.11
C ASN A 139 8.87 -12.15 9.87
N ARG A 140 8.64 -10.83 9.94
CA ARG A 140 7.29 -10.25 9.82
C ARG A 140 7.29 -8.93 9.07
N ARG A 141 6.53 -8.89 7.98
CA ARG A 141 6.09 -7.68 7.30
C ARG A 141 4.59 -7.50 7.53
N VAL A 142 4.16 -6.35 8.00
CA VAL A 142 2.76 -6.12 8.39
C VAL A 142 2.13 -5.10 7.46
N LEU A 143 0.96 -5.43 6.92
CA LEU A 143 0.14 -4.48 6.16
C LEU A 143 -0.57 -3.51 7.11
N PHE A 144 -0.53 -2.23 6.81
CA PHE A 144 -1.24 -1.17 7.53
C PHE A 144 -2.11 -0.39 6.55
N PHE A 145 -3.24 0.11 7.06
CA PHE A 145 -4.05 1.09 6.36
C PHE A 145 -4.05 2.38 7.13
N GLU A 146 -3.90 3.48 6.41
CA GLU A 146 -3.96 4.81 7.00
C GLU A 146 -4.81 5.74 6.14
N ARG A 147 -5.31 6.80 6.77
CA ARG A 147 -5.89 7.95 6.09
C ARG A 147 -4.93 9.11 6.22
N VAL A 148 -4.55 9.68 5.09
CA VAL A 148 -3.75 10.89 5.06
C VAL A 148 -4.63 12.10 4.80
N ASP A 149 -4.41 13.17 5.56
CA ASP A 149 -5.07 14.44 5.28
C ASP A 149 -4.56 14.98 3.95
N MET A 150 -5.44 14.99 2.94
CA MET A 150 -5.11 15.46 1.59
C MET A 150 -5.07 16.98 1.47
N GLY A 151 -5.12 17.70 2.61
CA GLY A 151 -5.15 19.15 2.66
C GLY A 151 -6.33 19.73 1.86
N ARG A 152 -7.54 19.76 2.42
CA ARG A 152 -8.45 20.84 2.02
C ARG A 152 -7.85 22.12 2.60
N GLY A 153 -7.40 23.02 1.74
CA GLY A 153 -7.01 24.35 2.18
C GLY A 153 -8.10 24.94 3.07
N HIS A 154 -7.76 25.25 4.32
CA HIS A 154 -8.57 26.14 5.14
C HIS A 154 -8.53 27.52 4.48
N HIS A 155 -9.48 27.77 3.58
CA HIS A 155 -9.99 29.10 3.31
C HIS A 155 -11.27 29.27 4.13
N GLU A 156 -11.15 29.72 5.37
CA GLU A 156 -12.20 30.38 6.16
C GLU A 156 -11.47 31.50 6.91
N HIS A 157 -11.47 32.75 6.39
CA HIS A 157 -12.44 33.80 6.70
C HIS A 157 -12.72 33.93 8.20
N GLU A 158 -11.97 34.81 8.88
CA GLU A 158 -12.45 36.08 9.45
C GLU A 158 -11.28 36.97 9.91
#